data_AF-A0A2D4TTL1-F1
#
_entry.id   AF-A0A2D4TTL1-F1
#
_cell.length_a   1.000
_cell.length_b   1.000
_cell.length_c   1.000
_cell.angle_alpha   90.00
_cell.angle_beta   90.00
_cell.angle_gamma   90.00
#
_symmetry.space_group_name_H-M   'P 1'
#
loop_
_entity.id
_entity.type
_entity.pdbx_description
1 polymer ?
#
loop_
_entity_poly.entity_id
_entity_poly.type
_entity_poly.pdbx_seq_one_letter_code
_entity_poly.pdbx_strand_id
1 'polypeptide(L)'
;MKRFLPKIADNNFHGPKIALYFFIFFMAVNTARSLIHFLAEDAGLNTIANIIIFEGNPDPNKVIYLFGSLWGEMQLLCCLISWIVIIRYKSLIPLMYFVWLMEWILRETIVKYQHGLDLIYKTGPTPGSDYAPLVIGLLLIFFIMSLRDRAE
;
A
#
# COMPACT_ATOMS: atom_id res chain seq x y z
N MET A 1 11.99 -3.82 20.36
CA MET A 1 12.14 -5.08 19.59
C MET A 1 11.09 -6.14 19.89
N LYS A 2 10.74 -6.44 21.16
CA LYS A 2 9.77 -7.51 21.51
C LYS A 2 8.40 -7.43 20.79
N ARG A 3 7.96 -6.23 20.38
CA ARG A 3 6.68 -6.00 19.69
C ARG A 3 6.77 -6.03 18.16
N PHE A 4 7.96 -5.86 17.60
CA PHE A 4 8.13 -5.83 16.14
C PHE A 4 8.05 -7.25 15.55
N LEU A 5 8.78 -8.18 16.15
CA LEU A 5 8.75 -9.60 15.85
C LEU A 5 8.46 -10.36 17.16
N PRO A 6 7.18 -10.47 17.56
CA PRO A 6 6.82 -11.12 18.79
C PRO A 6 7.10 -12.63 18.70
N LYS A 7 7.51 -13.23 19.83
CA LYS A 7 7.71 -14.69 19.90
C LYS A 7 6.41 -15.49 19.71
N ILE A 8 5.27 -14.89 20.05
CA ILE A 8 3.94 -15.51 19.98
C ILE A 8 3.04 -14.61 19.12
N ALA A 9 2.44 -15.19 18.09
CA ALA A 9 1.39 -14.56 17.29
C ALA A 9 0.03 -14.80 17.97
N ASP A 10 -0.42 -13.85 18.78
CA ASP A 10 -1.70 -13.89 19.49
C ASP A 10 -2.62 -12.77 19.01
N ASN A 11 -3.86 -12.75 19.53
CA ASN A 11 -4.84 -11.74 19.15
C ASN A 11 -4.82 -10.49 20.03
N ASN A 12 -3.69 -10.19 20.70
CA ASN A 12 -3.58 -9.06 21.63
C ASN A 12 -2.77 -7.91 21.02
N PHE A 13 -3.46 -6.81 20.69
CA PHE A 13 -2.80 -5.56 20.33
C PHE A 13 -2.45 -4.74 21.59
N HIS A 14 -1.15 -4.56 21.84
CA HIS A 14 -0.65 -3.89 23.04
C HIS A 14 -0.47 -2.38 22.86
N GLY A 15 -0.49 -1.89 21.61
CA GLY A 15 -0.31 -0.48 21.32
C GLY A 15 -1.54 0.40 21.59
N PRO A 16 -1.39 1.73 21.42
CA PRO A 16 -2.49 2.67 21.49
C PRO A 16 -3.59 2.35 20.45
N LYS A 17 -4.87 2.33 20.84
CA LYS A 17 -6.01 1.97 19.94
C LYS A 17 -6.02 2.77 18.64
N ILE A 18 -5.58 4.03 18.68
CA ILE A 18 -5.54 4.88 17.49
C ILE A 18 -4.63 4.30 16.39
N ALA A 19 -3.54 3.61 16.75
CA ALA A 19 -2.70 2.92 15.78
C ALA A 19 -3.39 1.68 15.20
N LEU A 20 -4.26 0.99 15.95
CA LEU A 20 -5.07 -0.08 15.37
C LEU A 20 -6.11 0.50 14.38
N TYR A 21 -6.82 1.56 14.78
CA TYR A 21 -7.86 2.15 13.94
C TYR A 21 -7.30 2.79 12.66
N PHE A 22 -6.16 3.47 12.74
CA PHE A 22 -5.47 3.95 11.55
C PHE A 22 -5.10 2.79 10.62
N PHE A 23 -4.57 1.68 11.16
CA PHE A 23 -4.20 0.53 10.33
C PHE A 23 -5.41 -0.07 9.63
N ILE A 24 -6.55 -0.20 10.33
CA ILE A 24 -7.81 -0.67 9.74
C ILE A 24 -8.28 0.25 8.61
N PHE A 25 -8.26 1.57 8.83
CA PHE A 25 -8.63 2.55 7.81
C PHE A 25 -7.69 2.48 6.60
N PHE A 26 -6.38 2.45 6.83
CA PHE A 26 -5.36 2.30 5.80
C PHE A 26 -5.59 1.03 4.98
N MET A 27 -5.94 -0.08 5.63
CA MET A 27 -6.24 -1.35 4.95
C MET A 27 -7.55 -1.34 4.18
N ALA A 28 -8.58 -0.64 4.64
CA ALA A 28 -9.80 -0.45 3.86
C ALA A 28 -9.51 0.31 2.54
N VAL A 29 -8.77 1.43 2.63
CA VAL A 29 -8.38 2.23 1.45
C VAL A 29 -7.52 1.41 0.50
N ASN A 30 -6.50 0.71 1.02
CA ASN A 30 -5.59 -0.02 0.16
C ASN A 30 -6.24 -1.28 -0.44
N THR A 31 -7.22 -1.89 0.24
CA THR A 31 -8.03 -2.97 -0.34
C THR A 31 -8.84 -2.46 -1.53
N ALA A 32 -9.55 -1.32 -1.37
CA ALA A 32 -10.31 -0.72 -2.47
C ALA A 32 -9.41 -0.39 -3.66
N ARG A 33 -8.24 0.20 -3.40
CA ARG A 33 -7.23 0.49 -4.43
C ARG A 33 -6.70 -0.77 -5.12
N SER A 34 -6.41 -1.84 -4.37
CA SER A 34 -5.93 -3.10 -4.94
C SER A 34 -6.97 -3.75 -5.85
N LEU A 35 -8.26 -3.68 -5.48
CA LEU A 35 -9.36 -4.16 -6.32
C LEU A 35 -9.47 -3.37 -7.63
N ILE A 36 -9.29 -2.04 -7.57
CA ILE A 36 -9.24 -1.20 -8.78
C ILE A 36 -8.10 -1.64 -9.69
N HIS A 37 -6.87 -1.75 -9.16
CA HIS A 37 -5.74 -2.20 -9.97
C HIS A 37 -5.95 -3.59 -10.56
N PHE A 38 -6.59 -4.50 -9.83
CA PHE A 38 -6.79 -5.88 -10.25
C PHE A 38 -7.93 -6.08 -11.26
N LEU A 39 -9.01 -5.29 -11.15
CA LEU A 39 -10.27 -5.57 -11.86
C LEU A 39 -10.69 -4.49 -12.88
N ALA A 40 -10.17 -3.26 -12.79
CA ALA A 40 -10.52 -2.21 -13.75
C ALA A 40 -9.90 -2.51 -15.12
N GLU A 41 -10.60 -2.12 -16.19
CA GLU A 41 -10.17 -2.39 -17.58
C GLU A 41 -8.79 -1.81 -17.91
N ASP A 42 -8.46 -0.64 -17.36
CA ASP A 42 -7.17 0.05 -17.51
C ASP A 42 -6.24 -0.14 -16.29
N ALA A 43 -6.61 -1.05 -15.37
CA ALA A 43 -5.98 -1.21 -14.06
C ALA A 43 -5.87 0.11 -13.25
N GLY A 44 -6.73 1.10 -13.51
CA GLY A 44 -6.69 2.44 -12.91
C GLY A 44 -5.52 3.32 -13.37
N LEU A 45 -4.78 2.90 -14.40
CA LEU A 45 -3.57 3.60 -14.86
C LEU A 45 -3.90 4.87 -15.66
N ASN A 46 -4.94 4.86 -16.49
CA ASN A 46 -5.34 6.06 -17.24
C ASN A 46 -6.36 6.88 -16.46
N THR A 47 -7.43 6.24 -15.99
CA THR A 47 -8.60 6.89 -15.37
C THR A 47 -8.32 7.50 -14.00
N ILE A 48 -7.36 6.97 -13.24
CA ILE A 48 -7.04 7.44 -11.88
C ILE A 48 -5.62 7.99 -11.80
N ALA A 49 -4.65 7.25 -12.34
CA ALA A 49 -3.25 7.68 -12.29
C ALA A 49 -2.90 8.72 -13.37
N ASN A 50 -3.81 9.02 -14.29
CA ASN A 50 -3.65 9.99 -15.37
C ASN A 50 -2.43 9.69 -16.26
N ILE A 51 -2.09 8.41 -16.46
CA ILE A 51 -1.09 8.02 -17.47
C ILE A 51 -1.73 8.17 -18.86
N ILE A 52 -0.98 8.63 -19.85
CA ILE A 52 -1.47 8.74 -21.24
C ILE A 52 -1.87 7.38 -21.81
N ILE A 53 -2.76 7.38 -22.80
CA ILE A 53 -3.03 6.21 -23.62
C ILE A 53 -1.99 6.19 -24.74
N PHE A 54 -1.28 5.07 -24.89
CA PHE A 54 -0.26 4.92 -25.92
C PHE A 54 -0.88 4.45 -27.23
N GLU A 55 -0.51 5.07 -28.35
CA GLU A 55 -0.89 4.60 -29.68
C GLU A 55 0.11 3.55 -30.20
N GLY A 56 -0.37 2.50 -30.86
CA GLY A 56 0.48 1.47 -31.44
C GLY A 56 -0.27 0.25 -31.97
N ASN A 57 0.41 -0.57 -32.78
CA ASN A 57 -0.09 -1.86 -33.25
C ASN A 57 1.01 -2.95 -33.13
N PRO A 58 0.85 -3.99 -32.30
CA PRO A 58 -0.31 -4.24 -31.42
C PRO A 58 -0.47 -3.16 -30.34
N ASP A 59 -1.69 -3.04 -29.80
CA ASP A 59 -2.01 -2.07 -28.74
C ASP A 59 -1.10 -2.27 -27.51
N PRO A 60 -0.20 -1.31 -27.21
CA PRO A 60 0.76 -1.44 -26.12
C PRO A 60 0.08 -1.41 -24.74
N ASN A 61 -1.09 -0.78 -24.61
CA ASN A 61 -1.74 -0.61 -23.32
C ASN A 61 -2.18 -1.95 -22.73
N LYS A 62 -2.49 -2.95 -23.55
CA LYS A 62 -2.81 -4.30 -23.07
C LYS A 62 -1.69 -4.90 -22.20
N VAL A 63 -0.42 -4.66 -22.57
CA VAL A 63 0.73 -5.14 -21.79
C VAL A 63 0.87 -4.32 -20.51
N ILE A 64 0.67 -3.00 -20.59
CA ILE A 64 0.73 -2.09 -19.44
C ILE A 64 -0.36 -2.47 -18.40
N TYR A 65 -1.59 -2.71 -18.84
CA TYR A 65 -2.71 -3.09 -17.98
C TYR A 65 -2.54 -4.50 -17.40
N LEU A 66 -1.90 -5.42 -18.11
CA LEU A 66 -1.51 -6.72 -17.55
C LEU A 66 -0.62 -6.53 -16.32
N PHE A 67 0.43 -5.72 -16.41
CA PHE A 67 1.31 -5.45 -15.27
C PHE A 67 0.62 -4.64 -14.17
N GLY A 68 -0.27 -3.71 -14.54
CA GLY A 68 -1.14 -3.03 -13.58
C GLY A 68 -2.03 -4.00 -12.79
N SER A 69 -2.60 -5.00 -13.48
CA SER A 69 -3.44 -6.03 -12.88
C SER A 69 -2.65 -6.99 -12.00
N LEU A 70 -1.46 -7.43 -12.42
CA LEU A 70 -0.55 -8.24 -11.60
C LEU A 70 -0.12 -7.49 -10.33
N TRP A 71 0.06 -6.18 -10.43
CA TRP A 71 0.36 -5.36 -9.26
C TRP A 71 -0.83 -5.27 -8.29
N GLY A 72 -2.06 -5.12 -8.83
CA GLY A 72 -3.29 -5.18 -8.03
C GLY A 72 -3.51 -6.53 -7.36
N GLU A 73 -3.24 -7.64 -8.07
CA GLU A 73 -3.34 -9.02 -7.58
C GLU A 73 -2.45 -9.24 -6.34
N MET A 74 -1.15 -8.92 -6.47
CA MET A 74 -0.23 -9.04 -5.33
C MET A 74 -0.61 -8.11 -4.17
N GLN A 75 -1.06 -6.87 -4.46
CA GLN A 75 -1.53 -5.97 -3.42
C GLN A 75 -2.75 -6.52 -2.67
N LEU A 76 -3.68 -7.15 -3.37
CA LEU A 76 -4.88 -7.72 -2.78
C LEU A 76 -4.54 -8.89 -1.86
N LEU A 77 -3.58 -9.75 -2.25
CA LEU A 77 -3.07 -10.82 -1.39
C LEU A 77 -2.40 -10.28 -0.12
N CYS A 78 -1.58 -9.23 -0.24
CA CYS A 78 -1.00 -8.54 0.92
C CYS A 78 -2.07 -7.91 1.83
N CYS A 79 -3.14 -7.35 1.26
CA CYS A 79 -4.28 -6.85 2.02
C CYS A 79 -4.99 -7.99 2.76
N LEU A 80 -5.22 -9.14 2.11
CA LEU A 80 -5.84 -10.30 2.72
C LEU A 80 -5.04 -10.80 3.93
N ILE A 81 -3.71 -10.90 3.80
CA ILE A 81 -2.82 -11.25 4.92
C ILE A 81 -2.94 -10.23 6.05
N SER A 82 -2.96 -8.93 5.71
CA SER A 82 -3.10 -7.85 6.70
C SER A 82 -4.44 -7.94 7.44
N TRP A 83 -5.53 -8.26 6.75
CA TRP A 83 -6.84 -8.45 7.36
C TRP A 83 -6.89 -9.67 8.29
N ILE A 84 -6.28 -10.78 7.89
CA ILE A 84 -6.13 -11.96 8.78
C ILE A 84 -5.38 -11.57 10.06
N VAL A 85 -4.30 -10.78 9.93
CA VAL A 85 -3.55 -10.25 11.08
C VAL A 85 -4.43 -9.35 11.96
N ILE A 86 -5.19 -8.43 11.37
CA ILE A 86 -6.12 -7.54 12.10
C ILE A 86 -7.16 -8.35 12.89
N ILE A 87 -7.70 -9.42 12.30
CA ILE A 87 -8.80 -10.18 12.90
C ILE A 87 -8.30 -11.18 13.95
N ARG A 88 -7.16 -11.84 13.69
CA ARG A 88 -6.77 -13.06 14.42
C ARG A 88 -5.40 -13.02 15.09
N TYR A 89 -4.47 -12.19 14.59
CA TYR A 89 -3.08 -12.16 15.03
C TYR A 89 -2.59 -10.74 15.29
N LYS A 90 -3.38 -9.96 16.03
CA LYS A 90 -3.13 -8.53 16.24
C LYS A 90 -1.74 -8.20 16.81
N SER A 91 -1.05 -9.14 17.46
CA SER A 91 0.34 -8.92 17.87
C SER A 91 1.32 -8.71 16.71
N LEU A 92 0.96 -9.10 15.48
CA LEU A 92 1.73 -8.91 14.25
C LEU A 92 1.43 -7.60 13.50
N ILE A 93 0.52 -6.75 14.01
CA ILE A 93 0.22 -5.46 13.37
C ILE A 93 1.47 -4.57 13.18
N PRO A 94 2.41 -4.46 14.14
CA PRO A 94 3.63 -3.69 13.93
C PRO A 94 4.50 -4.22 12.77
N LEU A 95 4.51 -5.54 12.54
CA LEU A 95 5.19 -6.13 11.39
C LEU A 95 4.49 -5.73 10.09
N MET A 96 3.17 -5.77 10.05
CA MET A 96 2.42 -5.35 8.87
C MET A 96 2.61 -3.86 8.55
N TYR A 97 2.65 -3.00 9.58
CA TYR A 97 3.04 -1.59 9.40
C TYR A 97 4.38 -1.45 8.71
N PHE A 98 5.38 -2.22 9.13
CA PHE A 98 6.71 -2.18 8.51
C PHE A 98 6.69 -2.64 7.07
N VAL A 99 5.98 -3.73 6.75
CA VAL A 99 5.84 -4.21 5.36
C VAL A 99 5.25 -3.12 4.47
N TRP A 100 4.17 -2.48 4.90
CA TRP A 100 3.55 -1.39 4.15
C TRP A 100 4.42 -0.14 4.09
N LEU A 101 5.09 0.22 5.19
CA LEU A 101 6.03 1.34 5.20
C LEU A 101 7.17 1.11 4.20
N MET A 102 7.74 -0.09 4.15
CA MET A 102 8.78 -0.46 3.20
C MET A 102 8.26 -0.44 1.75
N GLU A 103 7.04 -0.93 1.51
CA GLU A 103 6.41 -0.88 0.18
C GLU A 103 6.33 0.56 -0.35
N TRP A 104 5.87 1.50 0.48
CA TRP A 104 5.77 2.91 0.10
C TRP A 104 7.14 3.61 0.01
N ILE A 105 8.08 3.31 0.90
CA ILE A 105 9.45 3.85 0.82
C ILE A 105 10.15 3.38 -0.46
N LEU A 106 10.11 2.08 -0.76
CA LEU A 106 10.78 1.52 -1.94
C LEU A 106 10.15 2.03 -3.23
N ARG A 107 8.83 2.25 -3.25
CA ARG A 107 8.12 2.92 -4.33
C ARG A 107 8.67 4.31 -4.60
N GLU A 108 8.70 5.17 -3.58
CA GLU A 108 9.07 6.59 -3.75
C GLU A 108 10.58 6.83 -3.85
N THR A 109 11.40 5.83 -3.55
CA THR A 109 12.86 5.92 -3.66
C THR A 109 13.36 5.13 -4.86
N ILE A 110 13.44 3.81 -4.74
CA ILE A 110 14.09 2.94 -5.73
C ILE A 110 13.30 2.93 -7.04
N VAL A 111 12.00 2.63 -6.99
CA VAL A 111 11.18 2.51 -8.22
C VAL A 111 11.05 3.86 -8.91
N LYS A 112 10.76 4.93 -8.17
CA LYS A 112 10.67 6.27 -8.74
C LYS A 112 11.99 6.75 -9.35
N TYR A 113 13.13 6.43 -8.74
CA TYR A 113 14.44 6.82 -9.27
C TYR A 113 14.83 6.03 -10.53
N GLN A 114 14.54 4.72 -10.56
CA GLN A 114 14.95 3.86 -11.67
C GLN A 114 13.95 3.84 -12.83
N HIS A 115 12.66 3.97 -12.53
CA HIS A 115 11.55 3.74 -13.46
C HIS A 115 10.44 4.81 -13.34
N GLY A 116 10.77 5.98 -12.79
CA GLY A 116 9.84 7.11 -12.71
C GLY A 116 9.41 7.59 -14.09
N LEU A 117 8.13 7.96 -14.22
CA LEU A 117 7.57 8.54 -15.43
C LEU A 117 7.70 10.06 -15.41
N ASP A 118 8.25 10.62 -16.49
CA ASP A 118 8.26 12.05 -16.76
C ASP A 118 6.86 12.61 -17.03
N LEU A 119 6.72 13.94 -16.98
CA LEU A 119 5.44 14.62 -17.18
C LEU A 119 4.81 14.35 -18.55
N ILE A 120 5.61 14.02 -19.57
CA ILE A 120 5.08 13.70 -20.92
C ILE A 120 4.18 12.46 -20.92
N TYR A 121 4.32 11.59 -19.92
CA TYR A 121 3.50 10.39 -19.77
C TYR A 121 2.26 10.61 -18.92
N LYS A 122 2.00 11.85 -18.47
CA LYS A 122 0.90 12.17 -17.56
C LYS A 122 0.00 13.28 -18.10
N THR A 123 -1.31 13.12 -17.94
CA THR A 123 -2.33 14.13 -18.26
C THR A 123 -2.80 14.91 -17.03
N GLY A 124 -2.35 14.54 -15.83
CA GLY A 124 -2.83 15.10 -14.58
C GLY A 124 -2.11 14.53 -13.35
N PRO A 125 -2.58 14.90 -12.14
CA PRO A 125 -2.01 14.41 -10.89
C PRO A 125 -2.22 12.90 -10.72
N THR A 126 -1.31 12.23 -10.04
CA THR A 126 -1.39 10.80 -9.72
C THR A 126 -1.55 10.66 -8.21
N PRO A 127 -2.77 10.49 -7.66
CA PRO A 127 -2.99 10.54 -6.20
C PRO A 127 -2.09 9.58 -5.41
N GLY A 128 -1.85 8.37 -5.94
CA GLY A 128 -1.00 7.36 -5.29
C GLY A 128 0.49 7.70 -5.25
N SER A 129 0.97 8.66 -6.04
CA SER A 129 2.37 9.14 -6.00
C SER A 129 2.45 10.52 -5.34
N ASP A 130 1.50 11.41 -5.65
CA ASP A 130 1.52 12.80 -5.16
C ASP A 130 1.30 12.87 -3.64
N TYR A 131 0.47 11.99 -3.09
CA TYR A 131 0.24 11.90 -1.64
C TYR A 131 1.17 10.91 -0.93
N ALA A 132 2.10 10.27 -1.64
CA ALA A 132 2.97 9.25 -1.06
C ALA A 132 3.80 9.75 0.13
N PRO A 133 4.37 10.98 0.14
CA PRO A 133 5.10 11.49 1.30
C PRO A 133 4.22 11.59 2.56
N LEU A 134 2.95 11.99 2.40
CA LEU A 134 1.98 12.02 3.50
C LEU A 134 1.70 10.61 4.04
N VAL A 135 1.47 9.65 3.13
CA VAL A 135 1.20 8.26 3.51
C VAL A 135 2.41 7.65 4.25
N ILE A 136 3.64 7.86 3.75
CA ILE A 136 4.87 7.41 4.41
C ILE A 136 4.99 8.03 5.80
N GLY A 137 4.77 9.35 5.93
CA GLY A 137 4.82 10.06 7.20
C GLY A 137 3.83 9.49 8.23
N LEU A 138 2.58 9.29 7.82
CA LEU A 138 1.54 8.69 8.67
C LEU A 138 1.88 7.24 9.04
N LEU A 139 2.29 6.41 8.09
CA LEU A 139 2.72 5.03 8.34
C LEU A 139 3.89 4.98 9.33
N LEU A 140 4.87 5.86 9.20
CA LEU A 140 6.02 5.93 10.12
C LEU A 140 5.58 6.31 11.54
N ILE A 141 4.74 7.34 11.67
CA ILE A 141 4.20 7.78 12.98
C ILE A 141 3.46 6.62 13.65
N PHE A 142 2.51 6.01 12.94
CA PHE A 142 1.69 4.95 13.51
C PHE A 142 2.44 3.63 13.70
N PHE A 143 3.45 3.33 12.88
CA PHE A 143 4.38 2.25 13.11
C PHE A 143 5.11 2.43 14.44
N ILE A 144 5.72 3.60 14.67
CA ILE A 144 6.41 3.90 15.94
C ILE A 144 5.44 3.81 17.13
N MET A 145 4.20 4.30 16.98
CA MET A 145 3.16 4.17 18.02
C MET A 145 2.79 2.72 18.28
N SER A 146 2.69 1.88 17.24
CA SER A 146 2.33 0.46 17.36
C SER A 146 3.37 -0.36 18.15
N LEU A 147 4.60 0.14 18.26
CA LEU A 147 5.69 -0.48 19.02
C LEU A 147 5.69 -0.12 20.52
N ARG A 148 4.91 0.87 20.93
CA ARG A 148 4.80 1.34 22.32
C ARG A 148 3.68 0.61 23.05
N ASP A 149 3.80 0.47 24.36
CA ASP A 149 2.67 0.01 25.17
C ASP A 149 1.64 1.15 25.30
N ARG A 150 0.37 0.79 25.41
CA ARG A 150 -0.69 1.76 25.70
C ARG A 150 -0.47 2.36 27.09
N ALA A 151 -0.67 3.67 27.22
CA ALA A 151 -0.80 4.31 28.53
C ALA A 151 -2.04 3.76 29.24
N GLU A 152 -1.89 3.35 30.50
CA GLU A 152 -2.99 2.92 31.36
C GLU A 152 -4.04 4.02 31.55
#